data_AF-A0A5V6NK67-F1
#
_entry.id   AF-A0A5V6NK67-F1
#
_cell.length_a   1.000
_cell.length_b   1.000
_cell.length_c   1.000
_cell.angle_alpha   90.00
_cell.angle_beta   90.00
_cell.angle_gamma   90.00
#
_symmetry.space_group_name_H-M   'P 1'
#
loop_
_entity.id
_entity.type
_entity.pdbx_description
1 polymer ?
#
loop_
_entity_poly.entity_id
_entity_poly.type
_entity_poly.pdbx_seq_one_letter_code
_entity_poly.pdbx_strand_id
1 'polypeptide(L)'
;MCFYVDDTPVNDIKMGIVITHFNRKQYVIPAMKRIYNEILSNESFKDKLSLIVVDNSKSITKSECYGSIVIPNDNLGGSGGFTKGLLYLKDNGYSHCLFMDDDASCEIESIKRTFQLLQFAVKEKLAISGSMLYEHSPFTLHEKGAKFKRMILTSLRNGIDVSDFNKIVLIDSYPEKIDYGAWWFFAFKISDLTSYPFPFFVKADDMTFGKMNNFHIISPNGVSVWGEDFGYKDGPLQRYLGTRGIFAASLITNDSSRFLILSIFLKSTITMLLSYRYSSSMAIYMAMVDFMKGPEYWVDNMNFNDILKSISGCINDEKMDVINLYDYDITHKSLYESRVRKLLRVITLNGLFLPDFMIKDSYVINEKGGRGIFRIIFRSRHVIYFHSPSSKGYVATLDRRRILKQIWLSTILSVKFLVRYKSVAKKYAMKSKYLMSEDFWRKIYKK
;
A
#
# COMPACT_ATOMS: atom_id res chain seq x y z
N MET A 1 28.42 13.48 -15.78
CA MET A 1 27.58 14.16 -16.79
C MET A 1 26.62 15.04 -16.02
N CYS A 2 26.59 16.35 -16.29
CA CYS A 2 25.67 17.29 -15.64
C CYS A 2 24.66 17.77 -16.69
N PHE A 3 23.41 17.94 -16.29
CA PHE A 3 22.39 18.59 -17.10
C PHE A 3 22.24 20.03 -16.58
N TYR A 4 22.21 21.00 -17.48
CA TYR A 4 21.95 22.40 -17.14
C TYR A 4 20.86 22.95 -18.06
N VAL A 5 20.19 24.00 -17.61
CA VAL A 5 19.12 24.68 -18.35
C VAL A 5 19.47 26.17 -18.34
N ASP A 6 19.41 26.83 -19.50
CA ASP A 6 19.67 28.27 -19.65
C ASP A 6 18.46 29.13 -19.24
N ASP A 7 17.28 28.54 -19.17
CA ASP A 7 16.06 29.21 -18.76
C ASP A 7 16.13 29.65 -17.29
N THR A 8 15.45 30.76 -16.98
CA THR A 8 15.28 31.20 -15.59
C THR A 8 14.12 30.42 -14.94
N PRO A 9 14.28 29.94 -13.69
CA PRO A 9 13.17 29.38 -12.92
C PRO A 9 11.91 30.25 -12.94
N VAL A 10 10.77 29.64 -13.28
CA VAL A 10 9.48 30.35 -13.35
C VAL A 10 8.67 30.24 -12.05
N ASN A 11 9.02 29.29 -11.18
CA ASN A 11 8.44 29.14 -9.85
C ASN A 11 9.51 29.38 -8.78
N ASP A 12 9.20 30.25 -7.82
CA ASP A 12 9.94 30.30 -6.56
C ASP A 12 9.48 29.15 -5.66
N ILE A 13 10.43 28.29 -5.27
CA ILE A 13 10.13 27.05 -4.56
C ILE A 13 10.80 27.03 -3.19
N LYS A 14 9.93 26.97 -2.19
CA LYS A 14 10.22 26.45 -0.85
C LYS A 14 9.54 25.09 -0.69
N MET A 15 10.29 23.99 -0.71
CA MET A 15 9.78 22.62 -0.65
C MET A 15 10.14 21.95 0.67
N GLY A 16 9.14 21.38 1.33
CA GLY A 16 9.33 20.55 2.52
C GLY A 16 9.31 19.07 2.16
N ILE A 17 10.31 18.34 2.62
CA ILE A 17 10.37 16.89 2.55
C ILE A 17 9.70 16.36 3.81
N VAL A 18 8.66 15.55 3.68
CA VAL A 18 7.91 14.99 4.81
C VAL A 18 8.12 13.49 4.86
N ILE A 19 8.71 13.02 5.95
CA ILE A 19 8.86 11.60 6.27
C ILE A 19 7.99 11.27 7.48
N THR A 20 7.19 10.20 7.37
CA THR A 20 6.46 9.66 8.53
C THR A 20 7.19 8.47 9.10
N HIS A 21 7.29 8.40 10.43
CA HIS A 21 8.10 7.42 11.12
C HIS A 21 7.35 6.76 12.28
N PHE A 22 7.49 5.44 12.43
CA PHE A 22 7.00 4.70 13.60
C PHE A 22 7.93 3.51 13.93
N ASN A 23 8.65 3.57 15.06
CA ASN A 23 9.47 2.46 15.59
C ASN A 23 10.49 1.85 14.61
N ARG A 24 11.02 2.67 13.70
CA ARG A 24 11.95 2.27 12.63
C ARG A 24 13.20 3.15 12.55
N LYS A 25 13.83 3.40 13.71
CA LYS A 25 14.93 4.38 13.83
C LYS A 25 16.11 4.04 12.92
N GLN A 26 16.34 2.75 12.72
CA GLN A 26 17.39 2.20 11.85
C GLN A 26 17.26 2.65 10.38
N TYR A 27 16.08 3.09 9.93
CA TYR A 27 15.90 3.59 8.57
C TYR A 27 15.84 5.12 8.52
N VAL A 28 15.05 5.76 9.39
CA VAL A 28 14.85 7.23 9.34
C VAL A 28 16.11 8.02 9.71
N ILE A 29 16.88 7.57 10.70
CA ILE A 29 18.05 8.32 11.18
C ILE A 29 19.15 8.39 10.11
N PRO A 30 19.53 7.27 9.45
CA PRO A 30 20.45 7.34 8.31
C PRO A 30 19.95 8.25 7.18
N ALA A 31 18.66 8.22 6.86
CA ALA A 31 18.08 9.08 5.84
C ALA A 31 18.20 10.58 6.21
N MET A 32 17.89 10.93 7.47
CA MET A 32 18.05 12.29 7.99
C MET A 32 19.50 12.77 7.89
N LYS A 33 20.46 11.93 8.30
CA LYS A 33 21.90 12.27 8.23
C LYS A 33 22.37 12.49 6.79
N ARG A 34 21.94 11.65 5.85
CA ARG A 34 22.27 11.80 4.42
C ARG A 34 21.69 13.09 3.84
N ILE A 35 20.41 13.37 4.09
CA ILE A 35 19.74 14.60 3.64
C ILE A 35 20.40 15.83 4.26
N TYR A 36 20.79 15.77 5.53
CA TYR A 36 21.52 16.86 6.18
C TYR A 36 22.83 17.18 5.44
N ASN A 37 23.70 16.18 5.26
CA ASN A 37 25.03 16.36 4.69
C ASN A 37 25.02 16.89 3.25
N GLU A 38 24.02 16.54 2.45
CA GLU A 38 24.01 16.85 1.01
C GLU A 38 23.02 17.94 0.60
N ILE A 39 22.02 18.21 1.44
CA ILE A 39 20.98 19.21 1.18
C ILE A 39 20.98 20.29 2.26
N LEU A 40 20.72 19.94 3.52
CA LEU A 40 20.43 20.96 4.55
C LEU A 40 21.66 21.77 4.97
N SER A 41 22.85 21.19 4.89
CA SER A 41 24.12 21.88 5.14
C SER A 41 24.67 22.62 3.90
N ASN A 42 23.98 22.54 2.76
CA ASN A 42 24.42 23.17 1.52
C ASN A 42 23.70 24.53 1.35
N GLU A 43 24.49 25.61 1.33
CA GLU A 43 24.00 26.99 1.20
C GLU A 43 23.12 27.22 -0.04
N SER A 44 23.30 26.44 -1.13
CA SER A 44 22.48 26.57 -2.35
C SER A 44 21.00 26.22 -2.13
N PHE A 45 20.73 25.37 -1.14
CA PHE A 45 19.39 24.87 -0.80
C PHE A 45 18.84 25.45 0.50
N LYS A 46 19.62 26.31 1.17
CA LYS A 46 19.20 27.01 2.37
C LYS A 46 17.92 27.79 2.13
N ASP A 47 17.01 27.70 3.09
CA ASP A 47 15.65 28.27 3.06
C ASP A 47 14.73 27.78 1.91
N LYS A 48 15.24 26.96 0.99
CA LYS A 48 14.50 26.36 -0.13
C LYS A 48 14.07 24.93 0.14
N LEU A 49 14.91 24.15 0.83
CA LEU A 49 14.64 22.76 1.19
C LEU A 49 14.71 22.58 2.70
N SER A 50 13.76 21.82 3.24
CA SER A 50 13.75 21.46 4.67
C SER A 50 13.23 20.04 4.84
N LEU A 51 13.76 19.34 5.84
CA LEU A 51 13.29 17.99 6.20
C LEU A 51 12.41 18.07 7.45
N ILE A 52 11.19 17.57 7.30
CA ILE A 52 10.18 17.46 8.34
C ILE A 52 9.96 15.97 8.61
N VAL A 53 10.24 15.54 9.82
CA VAL A 53 10.01 14.16 10.25
C VAL A 53 8.85 14.13 11.24
N VAL A 54 7.75 13.50 10.86
CA VAL A 54 6.60 13.28 11.73
C VAL A 54 6.80 11.98 12.48
N ASP A 55 7.09 12.08 13.77
CA ASP A 55 7.41 10.96 14.64
C ASP A 55 6.14 10.45 15.35
N ASN A 56 5.50 9.44 14.76
CA ASN A 56 4.33 8.76 15.33
C ASN A 56 4.68 7.87 16.54
N SER A 57 5.97 7.63 16.80
CA SER A 57 6.45 6.85 17.94
C SER A 57 6.91 7.70 19.13
N LYS A 58 7.13 9.00 18.89
CA LYS A 58 7.70 9.96 19.87
C LYS A 58 9.03 9.45 20.46
N SER A 59 9.82 8.77 19.63
CA SER A 59 11.05 8.10 20.04
C SER A 59 12.31 8.86 19.62
N ILE A 60 12.26 9.72 18.61
CA ILE A 60 13.42 10.47 18.10
C ILE A 60 13.84 11.54 19.12
N THR A 61 15.13 11.53 19.49
CA THR A 61 15.73 12.47 20.43
C THR A 61 16.31 13.69 19.73
N LYS A 62 16.54 14.78 20.47
CA LYS A 62 17.08 16.03 19.91
C LYS A 62 18.45 15.87 19.21
N SER A 63 19.29 14.98 19.71
CA SER A 63 20.61 14.68 19.11
C SER A 63 20.51 13.89 17.80
N GLU A 64 19.38 13.25 17.53
CA GLU A 64 19.13 12.46 16.34
C GLU A 64 18.44 13.27 15.22
N CYS A 65 18.20 14.58 15.42
CA CYS A 65 17.45 15.40 14.46
C CYS A 65 18.24 15.76 13.19
N TYR A 66 19.57 15.86 13.24
CA TYR A 66 20.42 16.24 12.09
C TYR A 66 19.87 17.42 11.27
N GLY A 67 19.57 18.56 11.91
CA GLY A 67 19.00 19.74 11.23
C GLY A 67 17.55 19.60 10.73
N SER A 68 16.94 18.43 10.89
CA SER A 68 15.53 18.19 10.55
C SER A 68 14.61 18.76 11.63
N ILE A 69 13.42 19.16 11.21
CA ILE A 69 12.32 19.53 12.10
C ILE A 69 11.56 18.25 12.47
N VAL A 70 11.61 17.84 13.73
CA VAL A 70 10.89 16.65 14.22
C VAL A 70 9.60 17.06 14.91
N ILE A 71 8.47 16.52 14.44
CA ILE A 71 7.13 16.81 14.96
C ILE A 71 6.60 15.55 15.65
N PRO A 72 6.40 15.56 16.97
CA PRO A 72 5.78 14.42 17.66
C PRO A 72 4.31 14.30 17.24
N ASN A 73 3.86 13.07 17.03
CA ASN A 73 2.48 12.77 16.63
C ASN A 73 2.01 11.48 17.31
N ASP A 74 0.70 11.34 17.49
CA ASP A 74 0.13 10.05 17.87
C ASP A 74 0.17 9.08 16.69
N ASN A 75 0.11 7.77 16.97
CA ASN A 75 0.10 6.77 15.92
C ASN A 75 -1.26 6.70 15.20
N LEU A 76 -1.45 7.66 14.29
CA LEU A 76 -2.58 7.78 13.37
C LEU A 76 -2.25 7.20 11.98
N GLY A 77 -1.19 6.37 11.90
CA GLY A 77 -0.75 5.71 10.69
C GLY A 77 -0.16 6.66 9.65
N GLY A 78 -0.12 6.19 8.39
CA GLY A 78 0.46 6.93 7.27
C GLY A 78 -0.33 8.20 6.95
N SER A 79 -1.65 8.07 6.78
CA SER A 79 -2.50 9.23 6.46
C SER A 79 -2.42 10.32 7.52
N GLY A 80 -2.43 9.95 8.80
CA GLY A 80 -2.28 10.90 9.90
C GLY A 80 -0.88 11.49 10.03
N GLY A 81 0.18 10.72 9.76
CA GLY A 81 1.54 11.25 9.75
C GLY A 81 1.76 12.26 8.62
N PHE A 82 1.43 11.89 7.37
CA PHE A 82 1.67 12.72 6.20
C PHE A 82 0.83 14.00 6.25
N THR A 83 -0.42 13.91 6.73
CA THR A 83 -1.27 15.10 6.91
C THR A 83 -0.72 16.06 7.95
N LYS A 84 -0.14 15.56 9.06
CA LYS A 84 0.49 16.41 10.08
C LYS A 84 1.65 17.21 9.50
N GLY A 85 2.51 16.55 8.72
CA GLY A 85 3.63 17.19 8.02
C GLY A 85 3.14 18.20 6.99
N LEU A 86 2.15 17.84 6.18
CA LEU A 86 1.56 18.72 5.18
C LEU A 86 0.93 19.99 5.80
N LEU A 87 0.23 19.88 6.92
CA LEU A 87 -0.30 21.04 7.64
C LEU A 87 0.82 21.92 8.19
N TYR A 88 1.88 21.32 8.75
CA TYR A 88 3.05 22.08 9.19
C TYR A 88 3.66 22.87 8.02
N LEU A 89 3.84 22.24 6.86
CA LEU A 89 4.35 22.91 5.66
C LEU A 89 3.47 24.09 5.25
N LYS A 90 2.15 23.89 5.21
CA LYS A 90 1.20 24.96 4.89
C LYS A 90 1.29 26.13 5.89
N ASP A 91 1.34 25.83 7.18
CA ASP A 91 1.38 26.84 8.25
C ASP A 91 2.70 27.63 8.28
N ASN A 92 3.77 27.10 7.68
CA ASN A 92 5.09 27.72 7.64
C ASN A 92 5.49 28.23 6.23
N GLY A 93 4.49 28.45 5.37
CA GLY A 93 4.66 29.12 4.08
C GLY A 93 5.45 28.31 3.04
N TYR A 94 5.49 26.98 3.15
CA TYR A 94 6.07 26.14 2.11
C TYR A 94 5.13 26.10 0.89
N SER A 95 5.73 26.17 -0.29
CA SER A 95 5.03 26.12 -1.58
C SER A 95 4.73 24.70 -2.05
N HIS A 96 5.65 23.76 -1.76
CA HIS A 96 5.62 22.40 -2.26
C HIS A 96 5.89 21.40 -1.13
N CYS A 97 5.34 20.21 -1.30
CA CYS A 97 5.54 19.07 -0.42
C CYS A 97 6.17 17.93 -1.23
N LEU A 98 7.16 17.24 -0.66
CA LEU A 98 7.65 15.94 -1.13
C LEU A 98 7.38 14.91 -0.02
N PHE A 99 6.42 14.02 -0.23
CA PHE A 99 6.22 12.85 0.62
C PHE A 99 7.27 11.79 0.33
N MET A 100 7.85 11.23 1.39
CA MET A 100 8.78 10.10 1.34
C MET A 100 8.50 9.12 2.49
N ASP A 101 8.72 7.83 2.25
CA ASP A 101 8.69 6.80 3.29
C ASP A 101 10.01 6.78 4.08
N ASP A 102 9.99 6.27 5.31
CA ASP A 102 11.19 6.13 6.13
C ASP A 102 12.09 4.98 5.69
N ASP A 103 11.52 3.95 5.05
CA ASP A 103 12.18 2.73 4.59
C ASP A 103 12.38 2.66 3.06
N ALA A 104 12.11 3.74 2.33
CA ALA A 104 12.41 3.85 0.90
C ALA A 104 13.74 4.59 0.70
N SER A 105 14.79 3.86 0.30
CA SER A 105 16.07 4.48 -0.01
C SER A 105 15.98 5.21 -1.36
N CYS A 106 16.30 6.49 -1.41
CA CYS A 106 16.44 7.23 -2.67
C CYS A 106 17.85 7.78 -2.82
N GLU A 107 18.29 8.05 -4.04
CA GLU A 107 19.46 8.89 -4.25
C GLU A 107 19.10 10.35 -3.94
N ILE A 108 20.00 11.10 -3.29
CA ILE A 108 19.78 12.54 -3.01
C ILE A 108 19.54 13.32 -4.31
N GLU A 109 20.14 12.85 -5.40
CA GLU A 109 19.92 13.37 -6.74
C GLU A 109 18.44 13.30 -7.18
N SER A 110 17.66 12.30 -6.75
CA SER A 110 16.21 12.23 -7.01
C SER A 110 15.49 13.45 -6.41
N ILE A 111 15.88 13.88 -5.22
CA ILE A 111 15.32 15.06 -4.54
C ILE A 111 15.72 16.34 -5.27
N LYS A 112 17.02 16.47 -5.63
CA LYS A 112 17.55 17.65 -6.35
C LYS A 112 16.89 17.82 -7.71
N ARG A 113 16.73 16.73 -8.49
CA ARG A 113 16.03 16.74 -9.79
C ARG A 113 14.57 17.12 -9.65
N THR A 114 13.89 16.60 -8.63
CA THR A 114 12.49 16.92 -8.35
C THR A 114 12.32 18.40 -8.03
N PHE A 115 13.18 18.94 -7.15
CA PHE A 115 13.19 20.36 -6.83
C PHE A 115 13.39 21.22 -8.09
N GLN A 116 14.43 20.93 -8.88
CA GLN A 116 14.72 21.67 -10.11
C GLN A 116 13.59 21.57 -11.13
N LEU A 117 13.06 20.37 -11.40
CA LEU A 117 11.94 20.17 -12.33
C LEU A 117 10.72 21.02 -11.95
N LEU A 118 10.38 21.09 -10.67
CA LEU A 118 9.26 21.89 -10.20
C LEU A 118 9.51 23.40 -10.39
N GLN A 119 10.76 23.86 -10.29
CA GLN A 119 11.10 25.27 -10.54
C GLN A 119 10.77 25.71 -11.98
N PHE A 120 10.79 24.78 -12.93
CA PHE A 120 10.45 25.00 -14.34
C PHE A 120 9.04 24.50 -14.73
N ALA A 121 8.24 24.08 -13.75
CA ALA A 121 6.92 23.56 -14.02
C ALA A 121 5.97 24.65 -14.55
N VAL A 122 5.55 24.51 -15.81
CA VAL A 122 4.52 25.36 -16.43
C VAL A 122 3.13 24.74 -16.42
N LYS A 123 3.04 23.43 -16.15
CA LYS A 123 1.79 22.70 -16.16
C LYS A 123 1.08 22.83 -14.82
N GLU A 124 -0.18 23.30 -14.84
CA GLU A 124 -1.01 23.33 -13.64
C GLU A 124 -1.14 21.95 -13.00
N LYS A 125 -1.10 21.93 -11.66
CA LYS A 125 -1.20 20.70 -10.85
C LYS A 125 -0.17 19.63 -11.22
N LEU A 126 1.01 20.03 -11.74
CA LEU A 126 2.10 19.09 -11.96
C LEU A 126 2.48 18.43 -10.62
N ALA A 127 2.54 17.11 -10.63
CA ALA A 127 3.09 16.33 -9.54
C ALA A 127 4.11 15.33 -10.06
N ILE A 128 5.14 15.06 -9.25
CA ILE A 128 6.23 14.15 -9.60
C ILE A 128 6.10 12.91 -8.73
N SER A 129 5.97 11.74 -9.38
CA SER A 129 6.00 10.44 -8.73
C SER A 129 7.35 9.78 -8.98
N GLY A 130 8.07 9.43 -7.92
CA GLY A 130 9.29 8.63 -8.05
C GLY A 130 8.95 7.18 -8.38
N SER A 131 9.70 6.60 -9.32
CA SER A 131 9.61 5.18 -9.62
C SER A 131 10.17 4.35 -8.45
N MET A 132 9.60 3.19 -8.16
CA MET A 132 10.17 2.26 -7.19
C MET A 132 10.85 1.08 -7.89
N LEU A 133 12.09 0.81 -7.49
CA LEU A 133 12.88 -0.38 -7.83
C LEU A 133 12.84 -1.36 -6.64
N TYR A 134 13.02 -2.66 -6.92
CA TYR A 134 13.11 -3.65 -5.86
C TYR A 134 14.48 -3.60 -5.17
N GLU A 135 14.50 -3.58 -3.84
CA GLU A 135 15.76 -3.61 -3.08
C GLU A 135 16.55 -4.92 -3.29
N HIS A 136 15.84 -6.06 -3.37
CA HIS A 136 16.46 -7.37 -3.61
C HIS A 136 16.86 -7.61 -5.09
N SER A 137 16.38 -6.77 -6.00
CA SER A 137 16.74 -6.80 -7.43
C SER A 137 16.86 -5.35 -7.93
N PRO A 138 17.97 -4.66 -7.62
CA PRO A 138 18.08 -3.20 -7.70
C PRO A 138 17.85 -2.59 -9.10
N PHE A 139 17.96 -3.38 -10.16
CA PHE A 139 17.69 -2.94 -11.53
C PHE A 139 16.29 -3.28 -12.02
N THR A 140 15.47 -3.97 -11.22
CA THR A 140 14.11 -4.36 -11.62
C THR A 140 13.10 -3.35 -11.09
N LEU A 141 12.33 -2.78 -12.01
CA LEU A 141 11.25 -1.84 -11.71
C LEU A 141 10.09 -2.54 -11.01
N HIS A 142 9.76 -2.11 -9.80
CA HIS A 142 8.50 -2.45 -9.17
C HIS A 142 7.36 -1.66 -9.81
N GLU A 143 7.50 -0.35 -9.90
CA GLU A 143 6.44 0.53 -10.38
C GLU A 143 7.02 1.86 -10.90
N LYS A 144 6.69 2.24 -12.13
CA LYS A 144 6.96 3.62 -12.63
C LYS A 144 5.87 4.61 -12.22
N GLY A 145 4.66 4.12 -12.06
CA GLY A 145 3.49 4.84 -11.56
C GLY A 145 2.31 3.88 -11.52
N ALA A 146 1.16 4.30 -11.03
CA ALA A 146 0.03 3.40 -10.84
C ALA A 146 -1.27 3.90 -11.47
N LYS A 147 -2.11 2.93 -11.86
CA LYS A 147 -3.51 3.15 -12.22
C LYS A 147 -4.43 2.54 -11.15
N PHE A 148 -5.51 3.24 -10.83
CA PHE A 148 -6.58 2.72 -9.98
C PHE A 148 -7.91 2.89 -10.71
N LYS A 149 -8.45 1.76 -11.16
CA LYS A 149 -9.72 1.73 -11.91
C LYS A 149 -10.48 0.46 -11.61
N ARG A 150 -11.78 0.61 -11.35
CA ARG A 150 -12.70 -0.49 -10.99
C ARG A 150 -12.16 -1.34 -9.83
N MET A 151 -11.60 -0.68 -8.81
CA MET A 151 -10.94 -1.32 -7.65
C MET A 151 -9.72 -2.19 -7.96
N ILE A 152 -9.14 -2.07 -9.16
CA ILE A 152 -7.92 -2.77 -9.54
C ILE A 152 -6.77 -1.77 -9.51
N LEU A 153 -5.77 -2.07 -8.69
CA LEU A 153 -4.48 -1.39 -8.71
C LEU A 153 -3.62 -2.04 -9.79
N THR A 154 -3.04 -1.23 -10.66
CA THR A 154 -2.13 -1.69 -11.71
C THR A 154 -0.83 -0.90 -11.63
N SER A 155 0.24 -1.57 -11.23
CA SER A 155 1.60 -1.04 -11.27
C SER A 155 2.06 -0.98 -12.73
N LEU A 156 2.40 0.22 -13.20
CA LEU A 156 2.83 0.44 -14.57
C LEU A 156 4.30 0.04 -14.71
N ARG A 157 4.59 -0.65 -15.83
CA ARG A 157 5.95 -1.04 -16.24
C ARG A 157 6.68 -1.96 -15.23
N ASN A 158 5.93 -2.67 -14.38
CA ASN A 158 6.47 -3.66 -13.43
C ASN A 158 7.32 -4.74 -14.16
N GLY A 159 8.44 -5.12 -13.54
CA GLY A 159 9.35 -6.16 -14.01
C GLY A 159 10.35 -5.72 -15.08
N ILE A 160 10.33 -4.46 -15.51
CA ILE A 160 11.32 -3.98 -16.49
C ILE A 160 12.67 -3.79 -15.82
N ASP A 161 13.71 -4.35 -16.44
CA ASP A 161 15.11 -4.12 -16.10
C ASP A 161 15.58 -2.75 -16.62
N VAL A 162 15.91 -1.84 -15.70
CA VAL A 162 16.36 -0.48 -15.98
C VAL A 162 17.88 -0.38 -16.19
N SER A 163 18.64 -1.48 -16.13
CA SER A 163 20.04 -1.48 -16.58
C SER A 163 20.17 -1.45 -18.11
N ASP A 164 19.08 -1.78 -18.82
CA ASP A 164 18.99 -1.76 -20.27
C ASP A 164 18.55 -0.38 -20.77
N PHE A 165 19.48 0.34 -21.39
CA PHE A 165 19.25 1.68 -21.94
C PHE A 165 18.07 1.73 -22.92
N ASN A 166 17.93 0.72 -23.80
CA ASN A 166 16.87 0.69 -24.79
C ASN A 166 15.49 0.56 -24.13
N LYS A 167 15.40 -0.21 -23.03
CA LYS A 167 14.15 -0.33 -22.27
C LYS A 167 13.78 0.99 -21.59
N ILE A 168 14.75 1.72 -21.02
CA ILE A 168 14.49 3.03 -20.42
C ILE A 168 13.96 4.02 -21.45
N VAL A 169 14.63 4.14 -22.61
CA VAL A 169 14.22 5.03 -23.71
C VAL A 169 12.80 4.68 -24.19
N LEU A 170 12.51 3.37 -24.33
CA LEU A 170 11.21 2.89 -24.76
C LEU A 170 10.09 3.28 -23.78
N ILE A 171 10.32 3.13 -22.47
CA ILE A 171 9.31 3.48 -21.47
C ILE A 171 8.98 4.97 -21.50
N ASP A 172 9.99 5.83 -21.68
CA ASP A 172 9.82 7.28 -21.72
C ASP A 172 9.12 7.76 -23.00
N SER A 173 9.40 7.08 -24.13
CA SER A 173 8.79 7.38 -25.42
C SER A 173 7.28 7.09 -25.48
N TYR A 174 6.78 6.21 -24.61
CA TYR A 174 5.37 5.83 -24.54
C TYR A 174 4.82 6.03 -23.12
N PRO A 175 4.67 7.30 -22.68
CA PRO A 175 4.20 7.60 -21.35
C PRO A 175 2.75 7.13 -21.18
N GLU A 176 2.48 6.48 -20.06
CA GLU A 176 1.13 6.07 -19.69
C GLU A 176 0.55 7.03 -18.66
N LYS A 177 -0.77 7.27 -18.73
CA LYS A 177 -1.47 8.06 -17.71
C LYS A 177 -1.32 7.42 -16.33
N ILE A 178 -0.80 8.19 -15.38
CA ILE A 178 -0.70 7.85 -13.96
C ILE A 178 -1.93 8.42 -13.24
N ASP A 179 -2.63 7.60 -12.47
CA ASP A 179 -3.83 8.03 -11.71
C ASP A 179 -3.48 8.54 -10.31
N TYR A 180 -2.41 8.00 -9.71
CA TYR A 180 -1.89 8.43 -8.41
C TYR A 180 -0.39 8.13 -8.30
N GLY A 181 0.31 8.91 -7.47
CA GLY A 181 1.69 8.63 -7.09
C GLY A 181 1.73 8.09 -5.67
N ALA A 182 2.47 7.01 -5.46
CA ALA A 182 2.66 6.42 -4.14
C ALA A 182 3.59 7.29 -3.28
N TRP A 183 3.34 7.29 -1.98
CA TRP A 183 3.96 8.25 -1.05
C TRP A 183 5.39 7.92 -0.63
N TRP A 184 6.00 6.85 -1.16
CA TRP A 184 7.43 6.61 -1.03
C TRP A 184 8.26 7.74 -1.66
N PHE A 185 7.71 8.40 -2.69
CA PHE A 185 8.28 9.59 -3.32
C PHE A 185 7.20 10.29 -4.16
N PHE A 186 6.54 11.30 -3.59
CA PHE A 186 5.49 12.05 -4.29
C PHE A 186 5.56 13.54 -3.99
N ALA A 187 5.90 14.34 -4.99
CA ALA A 187 6.01 15.79 -4.88
C ALA A 187 4.88 16.53 -5.58
N PHE A 188 4.33 17.55 -4.93
CA PHE A 188 3.23 18.36 -5.45
C PHE A 188 3.20 19.77 -4.83
N LYS A 189 2.54 20.70 -5.51
CA LYS A 189 2.31 22.06 -5.00
C LYS A 189 1.16 22.06 -3.98
N ILE A 190 1.37 22.68 -2.81
CA ILE A 190 0.41 22.61 -1.70
C ILE A 190 -0.87 23.40 -2.00
N SER A 191 -0.77 24.50 -2.75
CA SER A 191 -1.92 25.33 -3.13
C SER A 191 -2.91 24.62 -4.08
N ASP A 192 -2.48 23.56 -4.75
CA ASP A 192 -3.28 22.87 -5.77
C ASP A 192 -4.21 21.80 -5.17
N LEU A 193 -4.10 21.60 -3.85
CA LEU A 193 -4.88 20.63 -3.09
C LEU A 193 -6.34 21.03 -2.99
N THR A 194 -7.20 20.08 -3.35
CA THR A 194 -8.65 20.14 -3.16
C THR A 194 -9.12 19.19 -2.06
N SER A 195 -8.26 18.27 -1.61
CA SER A 195 -8.58 17.29 -0.57
C SER A 195 -7.32 16.85 0.18
N TYR A 196 -7.43 16.76 1.50
CA TYR A 196 -6.46 16.11 2.37
C TYR A 196 -6.66 14.59 2.34
N PRO A 197 -5.68 13.80 2.83
CA PRO A 197 -5.85 12.37 3.01
C PRO A 197 -7.13 12.01 3.75
N PHE A 198 -7.85 11.01 3.27
CA PHE A 198 -8.91 10.38 4.05
C PHE A 198 -8.27 9.67 5.26
N PRO A 199 -8.89 9.63 6.46
CA PRO A 199 -8.31 9.06 7.68
C PRO A 199 -8.27 7.52 7.67
N PHE A 200 -7.62 6.96 6.65
CA PHE A 200 -7.15 5.58 6.70
C PHE A 200 -6.02 5.48 7.75
N PHE A 201 -5.84 4.30 8.32
CA PHE A 201 -4.63 4.04 9.09
C PHE A 201 -3.44 3.87 8.13
N VAL A 202 -3.58 2.94 7.18
CA VAL A 202 -2.69 2.73 6.03
C VAL A 202 -3.48 2.09 4.89
N LYS A 203 -2.92 2.12 3.68
CA LYS A 203 -3.46 1.55 2.43
C LYS A 203 -4.64 2.35 1.87
N ALA A 204 -4.59 2.55 0.55
CA ALA A 204 -5.57 3.28 -0.25
C ALA A 204 -5.63 4.80 -0.01
N ASP A 205 -4.78 5.31 0.87
CA ASP A 205 -4.61 6.73 1.14
C ASP A 205 -3.95 7.47 -0.02
N ASP A 206 -2.84 6.95 -0.53
CA ASP A 206 -2.15 7.45 -1.72
C ASP A 206 -3.07 7.54 -2.95
N MET A 207 -3.78 6.45 -3.27
CA MET A 207 -4.67 6.40 -4.44
C MET A 207 -5.87 7.32 -4.28
N THR A 208 -6.44 7.40 -3.08
CA THR A 208 -7.60 8.27 -2.83
C THR A 208 -7.14 9.73 -2.92
N PHE A 209 -6.01 10.06 -2.32
CA PHE A 209 -5.43 11.40 -2.39
C PHE A 209 -5.12 11.83 -3.82
N GLY A 210 -4.47 10.98 -4.62
CA GLY A 210 -4.18 11.27 -6.02
C GLY A 210 -5.45 11.50 -6.85
N LYS A 211 -6.45 10.62 -6.71
CA LYS A 211 -7.73 10.73 -7.44
C LYS A 211 -8.54 11.95 -7.04
N MET A 212 -8.58 12.28 -5.76
CA MET A 212 -9.38 13.41 -5.26
C MET A 212 -8.78 14.78 -5.58
N ASN A 213 -7.45 14.86 -5.75
CA ASN A 213 -6.75 16.10 -6.11
C ASN A 213 -6.56 16.28 -7.63
N ASN A 214 -6.66 15.20 -8.41
CA ASN A 214 -6.59 15.19 -9.88
C ASN A 214 -5.33 15.88 -10.43
N PHE A 215 -4.17 15.46 -9.93
CA PHE A 215 -2.88 15.98 -10.37
C PHE A 215 -2.55 15.58 -11.82
N HIS A 216 -1.74 16.41 -12.49
CA HIS A 216 -1.03 16.02 -13.69
C HIS A 216 0.28 15.32 -13.29
N ILE A 217 0.23 13.99 -13.16
CA ILE A 217 1.34 13.21 -12.61
C ILE A 217 2.29 12.76 -13.72
N ILE A 218 3.58 13.04 -13.54
CA ILE A 218 4.66 12.47 -14.34
C ILE A 218 5.57 11.61 -13.44
N SER A 219 6.25 10.63 -14.04
CA SER A 219 7.34 9.90 -13.38
C SER A 219 8.60 9.95 -14.24
N PRO A 220 9.45 10.97 -14.05
CA PRO A 220 10.65 11.15 -14.86
C PRO A 220 11.68 10.04 -14.58
N ASN A 221 12.40 9.63 -15.60
CA ASN A 221 13.56 8.74 -15.42
C ASN A 221 14.63 9.45 -14.56
N GLY A 222 15.32 8.68 -13.72
CA GLY A 222 16.31 9.22 -12.79
C GLY A 222 15.74 9.83 -11.51
N VAL A 223 14.42 9.78 -11.31
CA VAL A 223 13.78 10.00 -10.00
C VAL A 223 13.20 8.69 -9.52
N SER A 224 13.93 8.02 -8.63
CA SER A 224 13.55 6.70 -8.13
C SER A 224 13.94 6.46 -6.68
N VAL A 225 13.32 5.43 -6.11
CA VAL A 225 13.60 4.86 -4.80
C VAL A 225 13.75 3.35 -4.92
N TRP A 226 14.40 2.74 -3.92
CA TRP A 226 14.45 1.30 -3.71
C TRP A 226 13.62 0.97 -2.48
N GLY A 227 12.78 -0.06 -2.61
CA GLY A 227 11.94 -0.54 -1.53
C GLY A 227 11.76 -2.06 -1.52
N GLU A 228 11.30 -2.56 -0.37
CA GLU A 228 11.00 -3.98 -0.18
C GLU A 228 9.82 -4.45 -1.04
N ASP A 229 9.80 -5.75 -1.36
CA ASP A 229 8.65 -6.36 -2.04
C ASP A 229 7.43 -6.48 -1.10
N PHE A 230 6.32 -5.86 -1.49
CA PHE A 230 5.06 -5.92 -0.77
C PHE A 230 4.44 -7.33 -0.72
N GLY A 231 4.81 -8.24 -1.63
CA GLY A 231 4.31 -9.61 -1.67
C GLY A 231 4.62 -10.40 -0.39
N TYR A 232 5.80 -10.19 0.18
CA TYR A 232 6.23 -10.82 1.43
C TYR A 232 5.33 -10.43 2.60
N LYS A 233 4.94 -9.15 2.68
CA LYS A 233 4.11 -8.55 3.74
C LYS A 233 2.64 -8.99 3.68
N ASP A 234 2.21 -9.75 2.67
CA ASP A 234 0.82 -10.22 2.58
C ASP A 234 0.41 -11.06 3.80
N GLY A 235 -0.74 -10.79 4.40
CA GLY A 235 -1.20 -11.50 5.57
C GLY A 235 -2.60 -11.04 6.00
N PRO A 236 -3.16 -11.64 7.06
CA PRO A 236 -4.50 -11.30 7.51
C PRO A 236 -4.68 -9.81 7.81
N LEU A 237 -3.73 -9.18 8.51
CA LEU A 237 -3.79 -7.75 8.82
C LEU A 237 -3.80 -6.87 7.55
N GLN A 238 -2.90 -7.15 6.61
CA GLN A 238 -2.78 -6.39 5.37
C GLN A 238 -4.02 -6.57 4.49
N ARG A 239 -4.61 -7.76 4.48
CA ARG A 239 -5.88 -8.03 3.79
C ARG A 239 -7.05 -7.32 4.45
N TYR A 240 -7.10 -7.27 5.77
CA TYR A 240 -8.10 -6.51 6.50
C TYR A 240 -8.00 -5.03 6.08
N LEU A 241 -6.84 -4.40 6.28
CA LEU A 241 -6.59 -2.98 6.00
C LEU A 241 -6.83 -2.63 4.52
N GLY A 242 -6.26 -3.42 3.61
CA GLY A 242 -6.39 -3.21 2.16
C GLY A 242 -7.83 -3.36 1.65
N THR A 243 -8.57 -4.38 2.12
CA THR A 243 -9.96 -4.61 1.67
C THR A 243 -10.87 -3.47 2.08
N ARG A 244 -10.86 -3.07 3.36
CA ARG A 244 -11.72 -1.97 3.84
C ARG A 244 -11.33 -0.64 3.18
N GLY A 245 -10.03 -0.41 2.98
CA GLY A 245 -9.50 0.79 2.33
C GLY A 245 -9.94 0.90 0.89
N ILE A 246 -9.72 -0.15 0.08
CA ILE A 246 -10.12 -0.18 -1.34
C ILE A 246 -11.62 -0.02 -1.50
N PHE A 247 -12.44 -0.67 -0.65
CA PHE A 247 -13.90 -0.52 -0.73
C PHE A 247 -14.35 0.90 -0.43
N ALA A 248 -13.81 1.54 0.62
CA ALA A 248 -14.09 2.94 0.93
C ALA A 248 -13.61 3.88 -0.19
N ALA A 249 -12.35 3.74 -0.63
CA ALA A 249 -11.77 4.51 -1.71
C ALA A 249 -12.63 4.42 -2.98
N SER A 250 -13.14 3.24 -3.31
CA SER A 250 -13.99 3.04 -4.49
C SER A 250 -15.32 3.80 -4.44
N LEU A 251 -15.91 3.96 -3.25
CA LEU A 251 -17.13 4.75 -3.08
C LEU A 251 -16.82 6.26 -3.08
N ILE A 252 -15.70 6.66 -2.45
CA ILE A 252 -15.25 8.06 -2.39
C ILE A 252 -14.94 8.59 -3.79
N THR A 253 -14.23 7.79 -4.58
CA THR A 253 -13.81 8.13 -5.95
C THR A 253 -14.86 7.81 -7.02
N ASN A 254 -16.03 7.29 -6.62
CA ASN A 254 -17.10 6.86 -7.51
C ASN A 254 -16.63 5.87 -8.62
N ASP A 255 -15.72 4.98 -8.27
CA ASP A 255 -15.05 4.03 -9.18
C ASP A 255 -15.59 2.58 -9.01
N SER A 256 -16.79 2.42 -8.45
CA SER A 256 -17.37 1.09 -8.24
C SER A 256 -18.90 1.04 -8.25
N SER A 257 -19.40 -0.19 -8.13
CA SER A 257 -20.82 -0.49 -7.94
C SER A 257 -20.97 -1.60 -6.89
N ARG A 258 -22.19 -1.74 -6.34
CA ARG A 258 -22.52 -2.82 -5.39
C ARG A 258 -22.10 -4.21 -5.88
N PHE A 259 -22.32 -4.52 -7.16
CA PHE A 259 -22.00 -5.85 -7.70
C PHE A 259 -20.49 -6.04 -7.85
N LEU A 260 -19.75 -4.98 -8.15
CA LEU A 260 -18.30 -5.04 -8.25
C LEU A 260 -17.66 -5.24 -6.87
N ILE A 261 -18.06 -4.48 -5.85
CA ILE A 261 -17.59 -4.65 -4.46
C ILE A 261 -17.89 -6.07 -3.99
N LEU A 262 -19.13 -6.54 -4.20
CA LEU A 262 -19.54 -7.88 -3.80
C LEU A 262 -18.72 -8.96 -4.53
N SER A 263 -18.49 -8.80 -5.84
CA SER A 263 -17.70 -9.74 -6.64
C SER A 263 -16.25 -9.83 -6.13
N ILE A 264 -15.62 -8.70 -5.82
CA ILE A 264 -14.24 -8.68 -5.29
C ILE A 264 -14.19 -9.27 -3.88
N PHE A 265 -15.17 -8.96 -3.02
CA PHE A 265 -15.30 -9.55 -1.70
C PHE A 265 -15.37 -11.08 -1.79
N LEU A 266 -16.33 -11.62 -2.53
CA LEU A 266 -16.53 -13.07 -2.67
C LEU A 266 -15.32 -13.75 -3.32
N LYS A 267 -14.76 -13.17 -4.39
CA LYS A 267 -13.57 -13.71 -5.05
C LYS A 267 -12.38 -13.77 -4.10
N SER A 268 -12.15 -12.73 -3.31
CA SER A 268 -11.03 -12.66 -2.37
C SER A 268 -11.22 -13.65 -1.21
N THR A 269 -12.42 -13.73 -0.65
CA THR A 269 -12.81 -14.71 0.38
C THR A 269 -12.59 -16.14 -0.13
N ILE A 270 -13.18 -16.51 -1.27
CA ILE A 270 -13.05 -17.86 -1.85
C ILE A 270 -11.59 -18.18 -2.16
N THR A 271 -10.83 -17.22 -2.70
CA THR A 271 -9.40 -17.43 -3.00
C THR A 271 -8.63 -17.83 -1.74
N MET A 272 -8.90 -17.20 -0.60
CA MET A 272 -8.25 -17.55 0.67
C MET A 272 -8.71 -18.90 1.22
N LEU A 273 -10.01 -19.21 1.14
CA LEU A 273 -10.55 -20.50 1.60
C LEU A 273 -9.99 -21.68 0.81
N LEU A 274 -9.91 -21.56 -0.52
CA LEU A 274 -9.36 -22.60 -1.41
C LEU A 274 -7.83 -22.76 -1.29
N SER A 275 -7.21 -21.85 -0.55
CA SER A 275 -5.80 -21.81 -0.19
C SER A 275 -5.53 -22.20 1.27
N TYR A 276 -6.56 -22.59 2.03
CA TYR A 276 -6.50 -22.91 3.47
C TYR A 276 -6.06 -21.74 4.36
N ARG A 277 -6.19 -20.50 3.86
CA ARG A 277 -5.81 -19.26 4.54
C ARG A 277 -7.01 -18.66 5.27
N TYR A 278 -7.42 -19.30 6.37
CA TYR A 278 -8.68 -18.99 7.04
C TYR A 278 -8.66 -17.65 7.78
N SER A 279 -7.54 -17.29 8.41
CA SER A 279 -7.36 -16.00 9.07
C SER A 279 -7.48 -14.85 8.08
N SER A 280 -6.85 -14.98 6.91
CA SER A 280 -6.96 -14.04 5.80
C SER A 280 -8.39 -13.92 5.28
N SER A 281 -9.14 -15.03 5.18
CA SER A 281 -10.55 -15.00 4.80
C SER A 281 -11.41 -14.28 5.86
N MET A 282 -11.17 -14.52 7.14
CA MET A 282 -11.91 -13.85 8.22
C MET A 282 -11.56 -12.37 8.32
N ALA A 283 -10.31 -12.00 8.07
CA ALA A 283 -9.88 -10.61 7.95
C ALA A 283 -10.63 -9.86 6.84
N ILE A 284 -10.82 -10.47 5.67
CA ILE A 284 -11.62 -9.92 4.57
C ILE A 284 -13.09 -9.74 4.99
N TYR A 285 -13.66 -10.72 5.70
CA TYR A 285 -15.00 -10.63 6.28
C TYR A 285 -15.13 -9.45 7.24
N MET A 286 -14.21 -9.31 8.20
CA MET A 286 -14.19 -8.22 9.16
C MET A 286 -14.04 -6.86 8.48
N ALA A 287 -13.18 -6.77 7.45
CA ALA A 287 -13.01 -5.56 6.67
C ALA A 287 -14.32 -5.11 6.00
N MET A 288 -15.09 -6.05 5.47
CA MET A 288 -16.40 -5.78 4.88
C MET A 288 -17.42 -5.32 5.93
N VAL A 289 -17.43 -5.96 7.10
CA VAL A 289 -18.28 -5.56 8.24
C VAL A 289 -18.00 -4.12 8.66
N ASP A 290 -16.73 -3.76 8.85
CA ASP A 290 -16.33 -2.44 9.30
C ASP A 290 -16.54 -1.36 8.22
N PHE A 291 -16.24 -1.67 6.96
CA PHE A 291 -16.57 -0.82 5.83
C PHE A 291 -18.07 -0.47 5.78
N MET A 292 -18.95 -1.44 6.04
CA MET A 292 -20.41 -1.26 6.06
C MET A 292 -20.93 -0.45 7.25
N LYS A 293 -20.13 -0.22 8.31
CA LYS A 293 -20.50 0.69 9.40
C LYS A 293 -20.56 2.15 8.92
N GLY A 294 -19.71 2.50 7.95
CA GLY A 294 -19.70 3.81 7.30
C GLY A 294 -18.47 4.67 7.67
N PRO A 295 -18.42 5.92 7.18
CA PRO A 295 -17.29 6.83 7.37
C PRO A 295 -16.98 7.16 8.84
N GLU A 296 -17.97 7.09 9.74
CA GLU A 296 -17.79 7.36 11.18
C GLU A 296 -16.85 6.35 11.83
N TYR A 297 -16.90 5.08 11.39
CA TYR A 297 -16.05 4.03 11.93
C TYR A 297 -14.56 4.38 11.83
N TRP A 298 -14.15 5.06 10.75
CA TRP A 298 -12.76 5.48 10.55
C TRP A 298 -12.32 6.51 11.58
N VAL A 299 -13.19 7.45 11.93
CA VAL A 299 -12.93 8.49 12.94
C VAL A 299 -12.83 7.87 14.33
N ASP A 300 -13.70 6.91 14.64
CA ASP A 300 -13.73 6.24 15.93
C ASP A 300 -12.58 5.24 16.10
N ASN A 301 -11.90 4.84 15.01
CA ASN A 301 -10.87 3.80 14.99
C ASN A 301 -9.61 4.25 14.21
N MET A 302 -9.15 5.49 14.46
CA MET A 302 -7.92 6.01 13.83
C MET A 302 -6.64 5.42 14.44
N ASN A 303 -6.69 4.96 15.69
CA ASN A 303 -5.54 4.37 16.37
C ASN A 303 -5.37 2.88 16.00
N PHE A 304 -4.13 2.48 15.70
CA PHE A 304 -3.81 1.10 15.33
C PHE A 304 -4.18 0.07 16.39
N ASN A 305 -3.97 0.40 17.67
CA ASN A 305 -4.13 -0.57 18.76
C ASN A 305 -5.59 -1.00 18.90
N ASP A 306 -6.53 -0.08 18.68
CA ASP A 306 -7.97 -0.39 18.70
C ASP A 306 -8.36 -1.29 17.52
N ILE A 307 -7.82 -0.99 16.32
CA ILE A 307 -7.99 -1.83 15.14
C ILE A 307 -7.47 -3.24 15.42
N LEU A 308 -6.21 -3.36 15.89
CA LEU A 308 -5.57 -4.65 16.13
C LEU A 308 -6.33 -5.45 17.20
N LYS A 309 -6.77 -4.80 18.27
CA LYS A 309 -7.59 -5.43 19.32
C LYS A 309 -8.87 -6.02 18.73
N SER A 310 -9.54 -5.30 17.82
CA SER A 310 -10.80 -5.72 17.21
C SER A 310 -10.70 -6.95 16.29
N ILE A 311 -9.51 -7.22 15.74
CA ILE A 311 -9.27 -8.34 14.81
C ILE A 311 -8.30 -9.40 15.35
N SER A 312 -7.73 -9.19 16.54
CA SER A 312 -6.73 -10.09 17.15
C SER A 312 -7.20 -11.55 17.21
N GLY A 313 -8.48 -11.78 17.46
CA GLY A 313 -9.07 -13.12 17.50
C GLY A 313 -9.12 -13.86 16.16
N CYS A 314 -8.85 -13.20 15.02
CA CYS A 314 -8.97 -13.82 13.70
C CYS A 314 -7.71 -13.76 12.83
N ILE A 315 -6.59 -13.20 13.31
CA ILE A 315 -5.36 -13.04 12.51
C ILE A 315 -4.23 -14.02 12.88
N ASN A 316 -4.44 -14.92 13.85
CA ASN A 316 -3.33 -15.66 14.48
C ASN A 316 -2.82 -16.89 13.69
N ASP A 317 -3.67 -17.56 12.89
CA ASP A 317 -3.31 -18.85 12.30
C ASP A 317 -2.33 -18.78 11.09
N GLU A 318 -1.92 -17.57 10.67
CA GLU A 318 -1.03 -17.35 9.52
C GLU A 318 0.24 -16.58 9.95
N LYS A 319 0.69 -16.78 11.18
CA LYS A 319 1.91 -16.15 11.69
C LYS A 319 3.14 -16.79 11.05
N MET A 320 4.02 -15.96 10.50
CA MET A 320 5.29 -16.42 9.94
C MET A 320 6.22 -16.88 11.06
N ASP A 321 6.75 -18.09 10.92
CA ASP A 321 7.77 -18.67 11.80
C ASP A 321 8.91 -19.26 10.96
N VAL A 322 10.05 -19.56 11.60
CA VAL A 322 11.15 -20.27 10.94
C VAL A 322 10.68 -21.68 10.59
N ILE A 323 10.81 -22.07 9.33
CA ILE A 323 10.45 -23.40 8.85
C ILE A 323 11.68 -24.05 8.26
N ASN A 324 12.05 -25.21 8.79
CA ASN A 324 12.99 -26.10 8.13
C ASN A 324 12.22 -27.05 7.20
N LEU A 325 12.45 -26.92 5.89
CA LEU A 325 11.74 -27.73 4.90
C LEU A 325 12.10 -29.23 4.99
N TYR A 326 13.26 -29.58 5.55
CA TYR A 326 13.68 -30.97 5.73
C TYR A 326 12.84 -31.73 6.78
N ASP A 327 12.07 -31.01 7.60
CA ASP A 327 11.20 -31.63 8.61
C ASP A 327 9.92 -32.22 7.98
N TYR A 328 9.69 -32.00 6.68
CA TYR A 328 8.46 -32.35 5.98
C TYR A 328 8.73 -33.25 4.77
N ASP A 329 7.93 -34.30 4.60
CA ASP A 329 7.89 -35.08 3.36
C ASP A 329 7.08 -34.32 2.28
N ILE A 330 7.79 -33.52 1.49
CA ILE A 330 7.21 -32.60 0.51
C ILE A 330 6.92 -33.33 -0.80
N THR A 331 5.64 -33.37 -1.17
CA THR A 331 5.22 -33.80 -2.50
C THR A 331 5.35 -32.67 -3.51
N HIS A 332 6.33 -32.79 -4.41
CA HIS A 332 6.48 -31.86 -5.52
C HIS A 332 5.41 -32.14 -6.60
N LYS A 333 4.66 -31.09 -6.97
CA LYS A 333 3.64 -31.16 -8.02
C LYS A 333 3.96 -30.18 -9.15
N SER A 334 3.74 -30.64 -10.37
CA SER A 334 3.91 -29.80 -11.56
C SER A 334 2.87 -28.67 -11.62
N LEU A 335 3.29 -27.53 -12.19
CA LEU A 335 2.37 -26.48 -12.61
C LEU A 335 1.55 -26.89 -13.84
N TYR A 336 2.00 -27.87 -14.62
CA TYR A 336 1.20 -28.42 -15.70
C TYR A 336 -0.02 -29.16 -15.14
N GLU A 337 -1.19 -28.91 -15.73
CA GLU A 337 -2.45 -29.53 -15.34
C GLU A 337 -3.24 -29.92 -16.59
N SER A 338 -3.64 -31.20 -16.70
CA SER A 338 -4.47 -31.66 -17.81
C SER A 338 -5.87 -31.05 -17.76
N ARG A 339 -6.55 -30.99 -18.92
CA ARG A 339 -7.92 -30.43 -19.02
C ARG A 339 -8.91 -31.12 -18.07
N VAL A 340 -8.82 -32.44 -17.95
CA VAL A 340 -9.66 -33.26 -17.04
C VAL A 340 -9.38 -32.91 -15.58
N ARG A 341 -8.11 -32.84 -15.18
CA ARG A 341 -7.73 -32.48 -13.80
C ARG A 341 -8.18 -31.06 -13.45
N LYS A 342 -8.02 -30.12 -14.38
CA LYS A 342 -8.50 -28.74 -14.24
C LYS A 342 -10.02 -28.71 -14.04
N LEU A 343 -10.78 -29.47 -14.85
CA LEU A 343 -12.23 -29.58 -14.70
C LEU A 343 -12.61 -30.10 -13.32
N LEU A 344 -12.05 -31.25 -12.90
CA LEU A 344 -12.27 -31.84 -11.57
C LEU A 344 -11.95 -30.86 -10.45
N ARG A 345 -10.82 -30.14 -10.55
CA ARG A 345 -10.42 -29.14 -9.56
C ARG A 345 -11.42 -27.99 -9.48
N VAL A 346 -11.93 -27.50 -10.61
CA VAL A 346 -12.90 -26.39 -10.63
C VAL A 346 -14.25 -26.82 -10.06
N ILE A 347 -14.82 -27.95 -10.52
CA ILE A 347 -16.16 -28.39 -10.10
C ILE A 347 -16.18 -28.83 -8.62
N THR A 348 -15.06 -29.31 -8.08
CA THR A 348 -14.96 -29.70 -6.67
C THR A 348 -14.56 -28.56 -5.74
N LEU A 349 -14.49 -27.31 -6.25
CA LEU A 349 -13.95 -26.15 -5.54
C LEU A 349 -12.60 -26.46 -4.89
N ASN A 350 -11.62 -26.76 -5.73
CA ASN A 350 -10.26 -27.14 -5.37
C ASN A 350 -10.15 -28.34 -4.41
N GLY A 351 -11.09 -29.29 -4.49
CA GLY A 351 -11.12 -30.48 -3.66
C GLY A 351 -11.92 -30.35 -2.37
N LEU A 352 -12.58 -29.21 -2.12
CA LEU A 352 -13.46 -29.01 -0.97
C LEU A 352 -14.57 -30.08 -0.90
N PHE A 353 -15.19 -30.39 -2.05
CA PHE A 353 -16.28 -31.35 -2.15
C PHE A 353 -15.81 -32.80 -2.42
N LEU A 354 -14.50 -33.05 -2.41
CA LEU A 354 -14.01 -34.42 -2.53
C LEU A 354 -14.14 -35.16 -1.19
N PRO A 355 -14.54 -36.45 -1.21
CA PRO A 355 -14.46 -37.33 -0.06
C PRO A 355 -13.04 -37.42 0.52
N ASP A 356 -12.92 -37.72 1.81
CA ASP A 356 -11.62 -37.74 2.51
C ASP A 356 -10.62 -38.73 1.95
N PHE A 357 -11.06 -39.90 1.49
CA PHE A 357 -10.19 -40.88 0.86
C PHE A 357 -9.53 -40.38 -0.44
N MET A 358 -10.08 -39.31 -1.06
CA MET A 358 -9.50 -38.69 -2.24
C MET A 358 -8.50 -37.56 -1.91
N ILE A 359 -8.46 -37.11 -0.65
CA ILE A 359 -7.49 -36.12 -0.16
C ILE A 359 -6.26 -36.84 0.35
N LYS A 360 -5.09 -36.52 -0.20
CA LYS A 360 -3.81 -37.09 0.19
C LYS A 360 -3.27 -36.38 1.42
N ASP A 361 -2.77 -37.17 2.36
CA ASP A 361 -2.04 -36.70 3.54
C ASP A 361 -0.61 -36.31 3.15
N SER A 362 -0.48 -35.21 2.42
CA SER A 362 0.78 -34.77 1.81
C SER A 362 1.00 -33.29 2.06
N TYR A 363 2.26 -32.89 2.20
CA TYR A 363 2.69 -31.50 2.22
C TYR A 363 3.04 -31.04 0.81
N VAL A 364 2.57 -29.86 0.42
CA VAL A 364 2.98 -29.19 -0.83
C VAL A 364 3.45 -27.77 -0.52
N ILE A 365 4.40 -27.26 -1.31
CA ILE A 365 4.93 -25.91 -1.11
C ILE A 365 4.24 -24.92 -2.04
N ASN A 366 3.92 -23.74 -1.51
CA ASN A 366 3.57 -22.55 -2.28
C ASN A 366 4.49 -21.42 -1.83
N GLU A 367 5.01 -20.64 -2.79
CA GLU A 367 5.73 -19.42 -2.45
C GLU A 367 4.78 -18.49 -1.68
N LYS A 368 5.31 -17.90 -0.61
CA LYS A 368 4.57 -16.97 0.23
C LYS A 368 4.28 -15.71 -0.57
N GLY A 369 2.99 -15.51 -0.88
CA GLY A 369 2.53 -14.34 -1.62
C GLY A 369 1.02 -14.14 -1.57
N GLY A 370 0.52 -13.23 -2.40
CA GLY A 370 -0.88 -12.78 -2.39
C GLY A 370 -1.92 -13.83 -2.83
N ARG A 371 -1.53 -14.96 -3.44
CA ARG A 371 -2.44 -16.04 -3.88
C ARG A 371 -1.74 -17.39 -3.84
N GLY A 372 -2.45 -18.43 -3.40
CA GLY A 372 -1.97 -19.80 -3.56
C GLY A 372 -2.19 -20.33 -4.97
N ILE A 373 -1.34 -21.27 -5.36
CA ILE A 373 -1.36 -22.00 -6.61
C ILE A 373 -2.29 -23.21 -6.45
N PHE A 374 -3.59 -23.01 -6.72
CA PHE A 374 -4.62 -24.02 -6.47
C PHE A 374 -4.33 -25.40 -7.07
N ARG A 375 -3.71 -25.47 -8.25
CA ARG A 375 -3.36 -26.75 -8.90
C ARG A 375 -2.34 -27.60 -8.12
N ILE A 376 -1.45 -26.93 -7.36
CA ILE A 376 -0.52 -27.56 -6.43
C ILE A 376 -1.28 -28.00 -5.16
N ILE A 377 -2.14 -27.13 -4.63
CA ILE A 377 -2.93 -27.40 -3.42
C ILE A 377 -3.92 -28.56 -3.62
N PHE A 378 -4.48 -28.69 -4.82
CA PHE A 378 -5.54 -29.66 -5.13
C PHE A 378 -5.22 -31.07 -4.66
N ARG A 379 -6.13 -31.62 -3.84
CA ARG A 379 -6.06 -32.95 -3.19
C ARG A 379 -4.93 -33.13 -2.16
N SER A 380 -4.29 -32.06 -1.68
CA SER A 380 -3.35 -32.15 -0.55
C SER A 380 -3.99 -31.62 0.72
N ARG A 381 -3.71 -32.31 1.83
CA ARG A 381 -4.20 -31.92 3.16
C ARG A 381 -3.44 -30.73 3.74
N HIS A 382 -2.15 -30.59 3.44
CA HIS A 382 -1.28 -29.55 3.99
C HIS A 382 -0.62 -28.72 2.89
N VAL A 383 -0.49 -27.42 3.13
CA VAL A 383 0.23 -26.47 2.27
C VAL A 383 1.21 -25.69 3.14
N ILE A 384 2.49 -25.72 2.78
CA ILE A 384 3.52 -24.89 3.38
C ILE A 384 3.63 -23.61 2.55
N TYR A 385 3.28 -22.48 3.15
CA TYR A 385 3.53 -21.16 2.56
C TYR A 385 4.90 -20.69 3.00
N PHE A 386 5.87 -20.73 2.09
CA PHE A 386 7.28 -20.51 2.40
C PHE A 386 7.84 -19.30 1.65
N HIS A 387 8.64 -18.48 2.34
CA HIS A 387 9.37 -17.38 1.74
C HIS A 387 10.86 -17.73 1.71
N SER A 388 11.39 -18.02 0.52
CA SER A 388 12.75 -18.53 0.38
C SER A 388 13.84 -17.61 0.94
N PRO A 389 13.82 -16.27 0.70
CA PRO A 389 14.89 -15.39 1.17
C PRO A 389 15.02 -15.30 2.70
N SER A 390 13.92 -15.43 3.44
CA SER A 390 13.96 -15.31 4.92
C SER A 390 13.85 -16.64 5.66
N SER A 391 13.71 -17.76 4.94
CA SER A 391 13.48 -19.10 5.52
C SER A 391 12.33 -19.15 6.53
N LYS A 392 11.31 -18.30 6.31
CA LYS A 392 10.12 -18.22 7.17
C LYS A 392 8.88 -18.64 6.40
N GLY A 393 7.90 -19.18 7.11
CA GLY A 393 6.63 -19.60 6.54
C GLY A 393 5.60 -19.97 7.59
N TYR A 394 4.53 -20.61 7.15
CA TYR A 394 3.56 -21.28 8.01
C TYR A 394 2.92 -22.47 7.27
N VAL A 395 2.40 -23.42 8.03
CA VAL A 395 1.66 -24.57 7.50
C VAL A 395 0.17 -24.29 7.60
N ALA A 396 -0.53 -24.44 6.48
CA ALA A 396 -1.98 -24.34 6.39
C ALA A 396 -2.57 -25.73 6.10
N THR A 397 -3.60 -26.10 6.85
CA THR A 397 -4.23 -27.44 6.77
C THR A 397 -5.69 -27.33 6.38
N LEU A 398 -6.17 -28.26 5.56
CA LEU A 398 -7.57 -28.35 5.17
C LEU A 398 -8.50 -28.52 6.38
N ASP A 399 -9.37 -27.55 6.61
CA ASP A 399 -10.48 -27.60 7.57
C ASP A 399 -11.80 -27.27 6.85
N ARG A 400 -12.58 -28.31 6.52
CA ARG A 400 -13.86 -28.14 5.84
C ARG A 400 -14.91 -27.42 6.68
N ARG A 401 -14.89 -27.60 8.02
CA ARG A 401 -15.86 -26.97 8.91
C ARG A 401 -15.68 -25.46 8.92
N ARG A 402 -14.43 -24.99 9.00
CA ARG A 402 -14.09 -23.56 8.88
C ARG A 402 -14.49 -23.01 7.52
N ILE A 403 -14.21 -23.73 6.43
CA ILE A 403 -14.60 -23.30 5.08
C ILE A 403 -16.12 -23.10 4.97
N LEU A 404 -16.92 -24.11 5.35
CA LEU A 404 -18.38 -24.04 5.27
C LEU A 404 -18.94 -22.91 6.15
N LYS A 405 -18.42 -22.75 7.37
CA LYS A 405 -18.79 -21.64 8.26
C LYS A 405 -18.52 -20.28 7.61
N GLN A 406 -17.35 -20.09 7.01
CA GLN A 406 -17.00 -18.82 6.36
C GLN A 406 -17.81 -18.54 5.09
N ILE A 407 -18.14 -19.57 4.30
CA ILE A 407 -19.05 -19.44 3.16
C ILE A 407 -20.42 -18.97 3.63
N TRP A 408 -20.97 -19.61 4.68
CA TRP A 408 -22.27 -19.24 5.23
C TRP A 408 -22.29 -17.80 5.76
N LEU A 409 -21.31 -17.42 6.59
CA LEU A 409 -21.19 -16.05 7.12
C LEU A 409 -21.06 -15.01 6.00
N SER A 410 -20.20 -15.28 5.01
CA SER A 410 -19.98 -14.38 3.88
C SER A 410 -21.22 -14.24 3.00
N THR A 411 -22.03 -15.29 2.87
CA THR A 411 -23.30 -15.26 2.13
C THR A 411 -24.31 -14.36 2.84
N ILE A 412 -24.48 -14.49 4.16
CA ILE A 412 -25.35 -13.60 4.94
C ILE A 412 -24.90 -12.15 4.84
N LEU A 413 -23.60 -11.89 4.98
CA LEU A 413 -23.05 -10.55 4.89
C LEU A 413 -23.25 -9.95 3.48
N SER A 414 -23.14 -10.77 2.44
CA SER A 414 -23.39 -10.37 1.05
C SER A 414 -24.82 -9.88 0.84
N VAL A 415 -25.81 -10.61 1.36
CA VAL A 415 -27.22 -10.19 1.31
C VAL A 415 -27.43 -8.88 2.06
N LYS A 416 -26.90 -8.78 3.29
CA LYS A 416 -26.97 -7.54 4.10
C LYS A 416 -26.33 -6.36 3.37
N PHE A 417 -25.20 -6.57 2.69
CA PHE A 417 -24.52 -5.53 1.93
C PHE A 417 -25.38 -5.05 0.76
N LEU A 418 -25.95 -5.95 -0.03
CA LEU A 418 -26.78 -5.58 -1.17
C LEU A 418 -27.99 -4.73 -0.76
N VAL A 419 -28.60 -5.05 0.38
CA VAL A 419 -29.71 -4.28 0.96
C VAL A 419 -29.23 -2.90 1.45
N ARG A 420 -28.11 -2.84 2.17
CA ARG A 420 -27.62 -1.60 2.80
C ARG A 420 -26.79 -0.69 1.89
N TYR A 421 -26.39 -1.16 0.72
CA TYR A 421 -25.43 -0.48 -0.16
C TYR A 421 -25.76 1.00 -0.38
N LYS A 422 -27.00 1.32 -0.77
CA LYS A 422 -27.38 2.72 -1.07
C LYS A 422 -27.18 3.64 0.15
N SER A 423 -27.52 3.15 1.34
CA SER A 423 -27.32 3.90 2.59
C SER A 423 -25.83 4.08 2.88
N VAL A 424 -25.03 3.02 2.77
CA VAL A 424 -23.57 3.08 2.99
C VAL A 424 -22.91 4.04 2.00
N ALA A 425 -23.21 3.91 0.71
CA ALA A 425 -22.69 4.79 -0.34
C ALA A 425 -23.06 6.26 -0.11
N LYS A 426 -24.32 6.55 0.25
CA LYS A 426 -24.76 7.91 0.59
C LYS A 426 -23.96 8.47 1.77
N LYS A 427 -23.72 7.68 2.83
CA LYS A 427 -22.93 8.14 3.98
C LYS A 427 -21.50 8.50 3.58
N TYR A 428 -20.81 7.64 2.83
CA TYR A 428 -19.46 7.93 2.32
C TYR A 428 -19.44 9.19 1.45
N ALA A 429 -20.38 9.34 0.52
CA ALA A 429 -20.47 10.53 -0.33
C ALA A 429 -20.67 11.83 0.47
N MET A 430 -21.51 11.79 1.52
CA MET A 430 -21.82 12.98 2.33
C MET A 430 -20.67 13.36 3.28
N LYS A 431 -20.03 12.39 3.94
CA LYS A 431 -19.03 12.69 5.00
C LYS A 431 -17.58 12.72 4.53
N SER A 432 -17.24 12.01 3.45
CA SER A 432 -15.83 11.94 2.99
C SER A 432 -15.22 13.31 2.73
N LYS A 433 -15.98 14.24 2.13
CA LYS A 433 -15.53 15.62 1.90
C LYS A 433 -15.06 16.32 3.18
N TYR A 434 -15.80 16.15 4.28
CA TYR A 434 -15.39 16.69 5.58
C TYR A 434 -14.19 15.93 6.15
N LEU A 435 -14.17 14.60 6.08
CA LEU A 435 -13.04 13.80 6.57
C LEU A 435 -11.73 14.05 5.80
N MET A 436 -11.82 14.59 4.59
CA MET A 436 -10.69 15.01 3.75
C MET A 436 -10.50 16.53 3.77
N SER A 437 -11.08 17.24 4.75
CA SER A 437 -10.88 18.67 4.91
C SER A 437 -9.77 18.97 5.92
N GLU A 438 -9.20 20.15 5.78
CA GLU A 438 -8.24 20.70 6.74
C GLU A 438 -8.85 20.82 8.14
N ASP A 439 -10.08 21.31 8.24
CA ASP A 439 -10.78 21.51 9.52
C ASP A 439 -10.91 20.22 10.32
N PHE A 440 -11.20 19.11 9.65
CA PHE A 440 -11.27 17.80 10.29
C PHE A 440 -9.92 17.43 10.90
N TRP A 441 -8.85 17.49 10.12
CA TRP A 441 -7.51 17.12 10.59
C TRP A 441 -7.01 18.06 11.69
N ARG A 442 -7.23 19.37 11.58
CA ARG A 442 -6.90 20.33 12.64
C ARG A 442 -7.66 20.02 13.93
N LYS A 443 -8.91 19.55 13.86
CA LYS A 443 -9.67 19.11 15.03
C LYS A 443 -9.10 17.83 15.64
N ILE A 444 -8.64 16.89 14.82
CA ILE A 444 -8.01 15.65 15.30
C ILE A 444 -6.72 15.95 16.07
N TYR A 445 -5.85 16.84 15.55
CA TYR A 445 -4.57 17.14 16.18
C TYR A 445 -4.62 18.11 17.38
N LYS A 446 -5.78 18.69 17.68
CA LYS A 446 -6.01 19.54 18.86
C LYS A 446 -6.46 18.73 20.09
N LYS A 447 -6.92 17.49 19.88
CA LYS A 447 -7.19 16.54 20.95
C LYS A 447 -5.87 16.00 21.47
#